data_AF-A0A355Q730-F1
#
_entry.id   AF-A0A355Q730-F1
#
_cell.length_a   1.000
_cell.length_b   1.000
_cell.length_c   1.000
_cell.angle_alpha   90.00
_cell.angle_beta   90.00
_cell.angle_gamma   90.00
#
_symmetry.space_group_name_H-M   'P 1'
#
loop_
_entity.id
_entity.type
_entity.pdbx_description
1 polymer ?
#
loop_
_entity_poly.entity_id
_entity_poly.type
_entity_poly.pdbx_seq_one_letter_code
_entity_poly.pdbx_strand_id
1 'polypeptide(L)'
;MQKIYLIGICLVCLLSPKLLIAESWTDLRNSGWEAKPIAPSMVKVVDGDTFYADWNRNNYTESEEKIRLLFVDTPELNQSHKGQDLEFGLPARDFLQDRLQNGPLQLWVSPRFPRDRYQRTLGLLQAEDANVNLLLIGLGHSLFDARYQLPSNFDSYVDAEARAYEEKRGIWSTYASRRRYLKRLANEGRTVYSKTNRRYVTKLQKAENVDLARYDKRFIKLAGRLERRVSKGSYIELLLLENGVEVVVRQKYQDRLPSWQFGDQILVEGFVQKYRDKWQ
;
A
#
# COMPACT_ATOMS: atom_id res chain seq x y z
N MET A 1 15.07 8.87 -25.04
CA MET A 1 15.53 8.96 -23.63
C MET A 1 14.31 9.19 -22.74
N GLN A 2 14.03 8.29 -21.80
CA GLN A 2 12.88 8.41 -20.89
C GLN A 2 13.24 9.37 -19.74
N LYS A 3 12.45 10.43 -19.54
CA LYS A 3 12.60 11.42 -18.45
C LYS A 3 11.83 11.01 -17.19
N ILE A 4 12.31 11.41 -16.01
CA ILE A 4 11.77 11.08 -14.68
C ILE A 4 11.43 12.40 -13.95
N TYR A 5 10.30 12.46 -13.23
CA TYR A 5 9.70 13.68 -12.68
C TYR A 5 9.45 13.55 -11.17
N LEU A 6 9.40 14.67 -10.44
CA LEU A 6 8.89 14.73 -9.05
C LEU A 6 7.40 15.10 -9.04
N ILE A 7 6.53 14.39 -8.30
CA ILE A 7 5.08 14.67 -8.21
C ILE A 7 4.64 14.84 -6.75
N GLY A 8 3.93 15.94 -6.46
CA GLY A 8 3.02 16.07 -5.32
C GLY A 8 1.62 15.54 -5.68
N ILE A 9 1.10 14.59 -4.89
CA ILE A 9 -0.10 13.77 -5.15
C ILE A 9 -1.37 14.66 -5.26
N CYS A 10 -2.28 14.54 -6.24
CA CYS A 10 -3.07 13.37 -6.66
C CYS A 10 -3.83 13.63 -7.97
N LEU A 11 -3.87 12.68 -8.93
CA LEU A 11 -5.03 12.51 -9.82
C LEU A 11 -5.07 11.13 -10.50
N VAL A 12 -6.17 10.44 -10.23
CA VAL A 12 -6.94 9.47 -11.04
C VAL A 12 -6.26 8.99 -12.34
N CYS A 13 -5.89 7.71 -12.36
CA CYS A 13 -5.63 6.98 -13.59
C CYS A 13 -6.59 5.80 -13.71
N LEU A 14 -7.56 5.92 -14.64
CA LEU A 14 -8.23 4.78 -15.24
C LEU A 14 -7.19 4.01 -16.06
N LEU A 15 -6.67 2.93 -15.49
CA LEU A 15 -5.95 1.90 -16.21
C LEU A 15 -6.61 0.56 -15.90
N SER A 16 -6.92 -0.14 -16.98
CA SER A 16 -7.39 -1.51 -17.08
C SER A 16 -6.76 -2.43 -16.02
N PRO A 17 -7.48 -3.46 -15.54
CA PRO A 17 -7.03 -4.39 -14.52
C PRO A 17 -5.94 -5.32 -15.07
N LYS A 18 -4.78 -4.77 -15.43
CA LYS A 18 -3.56 -5.55 -15.60
C LYS A 18 -3.06 -5.90 -14.21
N LEU A 19 -3.52 -7.07 -13.79
CA LEU A 19 -2.90 -8.03 -12.88
C LEU A 19 -2.05 -7.38 -11.79
N LEU A 20 -2.61 -7.34 -10.58
CA LEU A 20 -1.81 -7.38 -9.36
C LEU A 20 -0.87 -8.60 -9.52
N ILE A 21 0.38 -8.37 -9.91
CA ILE A 21 1.36 -9.44 -9.99
C ILE A 21 1.60 -9.86 -8.54
N ALA A 22 0.89 -10.92 -8.14
CA ALA A 22 1.20 -11.70 -6.96
C ALA A 22 2.66 -12.16 -7.07
N GLU A 23 3.33 -12.34 -5.93
CA GLU A 23 4.52 -13.19 -5.91
C GLU A 23 4.20 -14.49 -6.66
N SER A 24 5.14 -14.95 -7.48
CA SER A 24 5.03 -16.31 -8.01
C SER A 24 4.94 -17.24 -6.79
N TRP A 25 3.87 -18.00 -6.68
CA TRP A 25 3.71 -18.99 -5.62
C TRP A 25 4.91 -19.97 -5.59
N THR A 26 5.59 -20.15 -6.72
CA THR A 26 6.86 -20.86 -6.84
C THR A 26 8.00 -20.17 -6.07
N ASP A 27 8.11 -18.85 -6.11
CA ASP A 27 9.13 -18.09 -5.38
C ASP A 27 8.91 -18.14 -3.87
N LEU A 28 7.64 -18.09 -3.43
CA LEU A 28 7.29 -18.31 -2.03
C LEU A 28 7.71 -19.69 -1.55
N ARG A 29 7.43 -20.73 -2.34
CA ARG A 29 7.86 -22.10 -2.05
C ARG A 29 9.39 -22.20 -1.94
N ASN A 30 10.12 -21.62 -2.90
CA ASN A 30 11.58 -21.63 -2.92
C ASN A 30 12.20 -20.84 -1.75
N SER A 31 11.47 -19.88 -1.18
CA SER A 31 11.88 -19.12 0.01
C SER A 31 11.44 -19.75 1.34
N GLY A 32 10.98 -21.00 1.31
CA GLY A 32 10.71 -21.81 2.49
C GLY A 32 9.30 -21.65 3.06
N TRP A 33 8.38 -20.96 2.38
CA TRP A 33 6.99 -20.92 2.80
C TRP A 33 6.32 -22.29 2.60
N GLU A 34 5.59 -22.74 3.62
CA GLU A 34 4.84 -23.98 3.57
C GLU A 34 3.43 -23.71 3.08
N ALA A 35 3.04 -24.33 1.96
CA ALA A 35 1.66 -24.29 1.46
C ALA A 35 0.84 -25.40 2.11
N LYS A 36 -0.20 -25.03 2.84
CA LYS A 36 -1.17 -25.96 3.45
C LYS A 36 -2.53 -25.80 2.79
N PRO A 37 -3.10 -26.86 2.19
CA PRO A 37 -4.43 -26.79 1.57
C PRO A 37 -5.50 -26.56 2.63
N ILE A 38 -6.53 -25.79 2.28
CA ILE A 38 -7.70 -25.54 3.13
C ILE A 38 -8.94 -26.04 2.42
N ALA A 39 -9.77 -26.82 3.12
CA ALA A 39 -11.10 -27.17 2.64
C ALA A 39 -12.09 -26.04 2.97
N PRO A 40 -12.86 -25.49 2.01
CA PRO A 40 -13.86 -24.46 2.28
C PRO A 40 -14.89 -24.84 3.36
N SER A 41 -15.25 -26.13 3.45
CA SER A 41 -16.18 -26.66 4.47
C SER A 41 -15.62 -26.65 5.90
N MET A 42 -14.33 -26.39 6.06
CA MET A 42 -13.61 -26.40 7.34
C MET A 42 -13.19 -24.99 7.78
N VAL A 43 -13.84 -23.95 7.26
CA VAL A 43 -13.49 -22.56 7.52
C VAL A 43 -14.58 -21.82 8.29
N LYS A 44 -14.17 -21.05 9.30
CA LYS A 44 -15.04 -20.12 10.02
C LYS A 44 -14.41 -18.74 10.09
N VAL A 45 -14.99 -17.77 9.38
CA VAL A 45 -14.49 -16.39 9.34
C VAL A 45 -14.84 -15.66 10.64
N VAL A 46 -13.87 -14.94 11.19
CA VAL A 46 -14.02 -14.13 12.42
C VAL A 46 -14.25 -12.67 12.05
N ASP A 47 -13.34 -12.10 11.27
CA ASP A 47 -13.35 -10.72 10.78
C ASP A 47 -12.63 -10.64 9.41
N GLY A 48 -12.28 -9.45 8.93
CA GLY A 48 -11.71 -9.26 7.60
C GLY A 48 -10.29 -9.79 7.39
N ASP A 49 -9.59 -10.22 8.44
CA ASP A 49 -8.23 -10.75 8.34
C ASP A 49 -7.97 -11.98 9.22
N THR A 50 -8.98 -12.47 9.92
CA THR A 50 -8.88 -13.60 10.84
C THR A 50 -9.97 -14.64 10.53
N PHE A 51 -9.57 -15.90 10.43
CA PHE A 51 -10.48 -17.04 10.28
C PHE A 51 -9.92 -18.27 11.00
N TYR A 52 -10.77 -19.24 11.30
CA TYR A 52 -10.36 -20.57 11.73
C TYR A 52 -10.36 -21.51 10.52
N ALA A 53 -9.36 -22.38 10.44
CA ALA A 53 -9.35 -23.51 9.52
C ALA A 53 -9.00 -24.80 10.25
N ASP A 54 -9.64 -25.89 9.85
CA ASP A 54 -9.20 -27.24 10.22
C ASP A 54 -8.47 -27.88 9.03
N TRP A 55 -7.17 -28.08 9.17
CA TRP A 55 -6.31 -28.73 8.18
C TRP A 55 -5.73 -30.06 8.66
N ASN A 56 -6.14 -30.52 9.85
CA ASN A 56 -5.58 -31.68 10.55
C ASN A 56 -6.66 -32.69 10.97
N ARG A 57 -7.92 -32.50 10.55
CA ARG A 57 -9.02 -33.41 10.87
C ARG A 57 -8.71 -34.85 10.44
N ASN A 58 -8.23 -35.63 11.40
CA ASN A 58 -8.41 -37.07 11.44
C ASN A 58 -9.57 -37.35 12.41
N ASN A 59 -10.17 -38.54 12.37
CA ASN A 59 -11.37 -38.89 13.14
C ASN A 59 -11.20 -38.86 14.69
N TYR A 60 -10.07 -38.35 15.21
CA TYR A 60 -9.69 -38.42 16.62
C TYR A 60 -9.28 -37.07 17.24
N THR A 61 -9.06 -36.00 16.47
CA THR A 61 -8.72 -34.67 17.01
C THR A 61 -9.43 -33.54 16.28
N GLU A 62 -10.20 -32.74 17.03
CA GLU A 62 -10.68 -31.42 16.59
C GLU A 62 -9.57 -30.39 16.87
N SER A 63 -8.71 -30.13 15.89
CA SER A 63 -7.73 -29.04 16.01
C SER A 63 -8.09 -27.91 15.04
N GLU A 64 -8.99 -27.02 15.46
CA GLU A 64 -9.22 -25.76 14.75
C GLU A 64 -8.01 -24.84 14.95
N GLU A 65 -7.39 -24.42 13.85
CA GLU A 65 -6.29 -23.47 13.87
C GLU A 65 -6.79 -22.06 13.56
N LYS A 66 -6.47 -21.11 14.44
CA LYS A 66 -6.79 -19.71 14.22
C LYS A 66 -5.73 -19.07 13.34
N ILE A 67 -6.13 -18.51 12.22
CA ILE A 67 -5.25 -17.92 11.21
C ILE A 67 -5.41 -16.39 11.23
N ARG A 68 -4.28 -15.67 11.15
CA ARG A 68 -4.22 -14.23 10.93
C ARG A 68 -3.48 -13.96 9.62
N LEU A 69 -4.16 -13.29 8.71
CA LEU A 69 -3.61 -12.89 7.42
C LEU A 69 -2.48 -11.86 7.63
N LEU A 70 -1.35 -12.10 6.97
CA LEU A 70 -0.21 -11.19 6.95
C LEU A 70 -0.47 -9.96 6.09
N PHE A 71 0.23 -8.87 6.39
CA PHE A 71 0.23 -7.62 5.61
C PHE A 71 -1.10 -6.83 5.64
N VAL A 72 -2.10 -7.32 6.35
CA VAL A 72 -3.42 -6.70 6.48
C VAL A 72 -3.76 -6.39 7.94
N ASP A 73 -4.49 -5.30 8.12
CA ASP A 73 -5.10 -4.87 9.37
C ASP A 73 -6.47 -4.27 9.06
N THR A 74 -7.47 -5.14 9.04
CA THR A 74 -8.85 -4.78 8.73
C THR A 74 -9.53 -4.08 9.90
N PRO A 75 -10.60 -3.30 9.65
CA PRO A 75 -11.38 -2.67 10.72
C PRO A 75 -12.01 -3.74 11.63
N GLU A 76 -11.96 -3.50 12.94
CA GLU A 76 -12.32 -4.49 13.96
C GLU A 76 -13.85 -4.56 14.12
N LEU A 77 -14.40 -5.78 14.13
CA LEU A 77 -15.84 -6.01 14.31
C LEU A 77 -16.31 -5.95 15.75
N ASN A 78 -15.40 -6.07 16.71
CA ASN A 78 -15.69 -6.03 18.15
C ASN A 78 -14.90 -4.89 18.80
N GLN A 79 -15.33 -4.49 20.00
CA GLN A 79 -14.61 -3.46 20.76
C GLN A 79 -13.17 -3.93 21.04
N SER A 80 -12.20 -3.13 20.61
CA SER A 80 -10.78 -3.36 20.82
C SER A 80 -10.06 -2.05 21.19
N HIS A 81 -8.77 -2.12 21.47
CA HIS A 81 -7.93 -0.93 21.68
C HIS A 81 -7.87 0.02 20.46
N LYS A 82 -8.22 -0.47 19.26
CA LYS A 82 -8.29 0.34 18.03
C LYS A 82 -9.68 0.94 17.79
N GLY A 83 -10.66 0.59 18.63
CA GLY A 83 -12.07 0.90 18.42
C GLY A 83 -12.75 -0.10 17.48
N GLN A 84 -14.08 -0.14 17.55
CA GLN A 84 -14.95 -0.92 16.66
C GLN A 84 -15.31 -0.08 15.43
N ASP A 85 -15.34 -0.72 14.25
CA ASP A 85 -15.70 -0.07 12.99
C ASP A 85 -16.51 -1.04 12.10
N LEU A 86 -17.80 -1.14 12.39
CA LEU A 86 -18.72 -2.05 11.67
C LEU A 86 -18.96 -1.62 10.22
N GLU A 87 -18.92 -0.32 9.93
CA GLU A 87 -19.17 0.24 8.59
C GLU A 87 -18.20 -0.35 7.56
N PHE A 88 -16.92 -0.45 7.92
CA PHE A 88 -15.89 -0.98 7.02
C PHE A 88 -15.44 -2.40 7.37
N GLY A 89 -15.63 -2.84 8.62
CA GLY A 89 -15.28 -4.19 9.06
C GLY A 89 -16.19 -5.26 8.48
N LEU A 90 -17.50 -5.02 8.37
CA LEU A 90 -18.45 -5.99 7.80
C LEU A 90 -18.15 -6.28 6.33
N PRO A 91 -17.96 -5.27 5.44
CA PRO A 91 -17.54 -5.52 4.07
C PRO A 91 -16.21 -6.28 3.94
N ALA A 92 -15.25 -6.04 4.84
CA ALA A 92 -13.97 -6.75 4.84
C ALA A 92 -14.14 -8.24 5.19
N ARG A 93 -14.94 -8.54 6.22
CA ARG A 93 -15.30 -9.92 6.60
C ARG A 93 -16.04 -10.62 5.47
N ASP A 94 -17.05 -9.98 4.90
CA ASP A 94 -17.88 -10.57 3.86
C ASP A 94 -17.06 -10.88 2.59
N PHE A 95 -16.13 -9.98 2.22
CA PHE A 95 -15.17 -10.25 1.16
C PHE A 95 -14.29 -11.47 1.48
N LEU A 96 -13.73 -11.57 2.68
CA LEU A 96 -12.90 -12.71 3.06
C LEU A 96 -13.71 -14.01 3.05
N GLN A 97 -14.96 -13.97 3.52
CA GLN A 97 -15.89 -15.09 3.52
C GLN A 97 -16.18 -15.59 2.10
N ASP A 98 -16.49 -14.69 1.16
CA ASP A 98 -16.70 -15.04 -0.24
C ASP A 98 -15.47 -15.72 -0.87
N ARG A 99 -14.27 -15.18 -0.61
CA ARG A 99 -13.01 -15.78 -1.11
C ARG A 99 -12.72 -17.15 -0.49
N LEU A 100 -13.16 -17.41 0.75
CA LEU A 100 -12.95 -18.67 1.45
C LEU A 100 -14.02 -19.73 1.13
N GLN A 101 -15.12 -19.35 0.48
CA GLN A 101 -16.16 -20.29 0.04
C GLN A 101 -15.84 -20.91 -1.33
N ASN A 102 -15.00 -20.26 -2.12
CA ASN A 102 -14.71 -20.65 -3.50
C ASN A 102 -13.25 -21.11 -3.61
N GLY A 103 -13.05 -22.42 -3.77
CA GLY A 103 -11.74 -23.08 -3.82
C GLY A 103 -11.34 -23.57 -5.22
N PRO A 104 -10.05 -23.81 -5.46
CA PRO A 104 -9.04 -24.29 -4.49
C PRO A 104 -8.42 -23.20 -3.59
N LEU A 105 -8.15 -23.56 -2.33
CA LEU A 105 -7.56 -22.67 -1.31
C LEU A 105 -6.22 -23.22 -0.77
N GLN A 106 -5.24 -22.33 -0.59
CA GLN A 106 -3.99 -22.64 0.09
C GLN A 106 -3.60 -21.52 1.07
N LEU A 107 -3.19 -21.88 2.28
CA LEU A 107 -2.49 -20.97 3.18
C LEU A 107 -1.00 -21.17 3.06
N TRP A 108 -0.28 -20.11 2.72
CA TRP A 108 1.17 -20.06 2.74
C TRP A 108 1.61 -19.56 4.11
N VAL A 109 2.16 -20.44 4.93
CA VAL A 109 2.60 -20.15 6.29
C VAL A 109 3.98 -19.49 6.28
N SER A 110 4.15 -18.41 7.04
CA SER A 110 5.43 -17.71 7.12
C SER A 110 6.51 -18.60 7.77
N PRO A 111 7.67 -18.79 7.13
CA PRO A 111 8.77 -19.54 7.73
C PRO A 111 9.45 -18.79 8.87
N ARG A 112 9.41 -17.44 8.83
CA ARG A 112 10.11 -16.59 9.79
C ARG A 112 9.27 -16.34 11.05
N PHE A 113 7.96 -16.19 10.86
CA PHE A 113 7.00 -15.93 11.94
C PHE A 113 5.77 -16.80 11.73
N PRO A 114 5.84 -18.12 12.03
CA PRO A 114 4.72 -19.02 11.79
C PRO A 114 3.53 -18.74 12.71
N ARG A 115 3.79 -18.22 13.92
CA ARG A 115 2.78 -17.88 14.93
C ARG A 115 2.99 -16.47 15.48
N ASP A 116 1.91 -15.81 15.86
CA ASP A 116 1.98 -14.59 16.66
C ASP A 116 1.91 -14.86 18.17
N ARG A 117 1.99 -13.79 18.97
CA ARG A 117 1.90 -13.86 20.45
C ARG A 117 0.57 -14.43 20.99
N TYR A 118 -0.46 -14.52 20.15
CA TYR A 118 -1.77 -15.09 20.48
C TYR A 118 -1.92 -16.51 19.93
N GLN A 119 -0.81 -17.13 19.52
CA GLN A 119 -0.77 -18.46 18.91
C GLN A 119 -1.59 -18.58 17.62
N ARG A 120 -1.84 -17.47 16.91
CA ARG A 120 -2.48 -17.53 15.58
C ARG A 120 -1.44 -17.86 14.53
N THR A 121 -1.78 -18.75 13.60
CA THR A 121 -0.94 -19.03 12.44
C THR A 121 -0.93 -17.85 11.48
N LEU A 122 0.26 -17.40 11.08
CA LEU A 122 0.44 -16.25 10.20
C LEU A 122 0.70 -16.71 8.76
N GLY A 123 -0.07 -16.18 7.80
CA GLY A 123 0.09 -16.58 6.42
C GLY A 123 -0.53 -15.68 5.35
N LEU A 124 -0.25 -16.04 4.10
CA LEU A 124 -0.87 -15.50 2.90
C LEU A 124 -1.91 -16.48 2.39
N LEU A 125 -3.12 -15.99 2.14
CA LEU A 125 -4.19 -16.80 1.60
C LEU A 125 -4.19 -16.70 0.07
N GLN A 126 -4.00 -17.84 -0.56
CA GLN A 126 -4.25 -18.06 -1.98
C GLN A 126 -5.66 -18.63 -2.14
N ALA A 127 -6.48 -17.96 -2.95
CA ALA A 127 -7.75 -18.49 -3.42
C ALA A 127 -7.71 -18.46 -4.95
N GLU A 128 -7.78 -19.64 -5.57
CA GLU A 128 -7.41 -19.86 -6.97
C GLU A 128 -5.96 -19.40 -7.23
N ASP A 129 -5.74 -18.45 -8.14
CA ASP A 129 -4.41 -17.88 -8.41
C ASP A 129 -4.17 -16.53 -7.70
N ALA A 130 -5.14 -16.06 -6.91
CA ALA A 130 -5.11 -14.72 -6.34
C ALA A 130 -4.59 -14.69 -4.89
N ASN A 131 -3.75 -13.69 -4.60
CA ASN A 131 -3.34 -13.34 -3.24
C ASN A 131 -4.42 -12.48 -2.57
N VAL A 132 -5.19 -13.10 -1.64
CA VAL A 132 -6.33 -12.45 -0.97
C VAL A 132 -5.88 -11.28 -0.09
N ASN A 133 -4.70 -11.38 0.55
CA ASN A 133 -4.14 -10.32 1.39
C ASN A 133 -3.88 -9.04 0.58
N LEU A 134 -3.31 -9.17 -0.62
CA LEU A 134 -3.07 -8.05 -1.52
C LEU A 134 -4.40 -7.47 -2.06
N LEU A 135 -5.38 -8.33 -2.35
CA LEU A 135 -6.72 -7.89 -2.76
C LEU A 135 -7.44 -7.07 -1.68
N LEU A 136 -7.38 -7.50 -0.41
CA LEU A 136 -7.96 -6.77 0.72
C LEU A 136 -7.47 -5.31 0.75
N ILE A 137 -6.19 -5.08 0.47
CA ILE A 137 -5.60 -3.74 0.45
C ILE A 137 -6.03 -2.97 -0.80
N GLY A 138 -5.94 -3.59 -1.99
CA GLY A 138 -6.30 -2.94 -3.26
C GLY A 138 -7.79 -2.62 -3.40
N LEU A 139 -8.65 -3.30 -2.65
CA LEU A 139 -10.09 -3.01 -2.54
C LEU A 139 -10.41 -2.04 -1.39
N GLY A 140 -9.41 -1.63 -0.59
CA GLY A 140 -9.59 -0.70 0.51
C GLY A 140 -10.25 -1.31 1.75
N HIS A 141 -10.26 -2.63 1.90
CA HIS A 141 -10.72 -3.30 3.12
C HIS A 141 -9.69 -3.25 4.26
N SER A 142 -8.43 -2.94 3.94
CA SER A 142 -7.32 -2.99 4.90
C SER A 142 -6.30 -1.89 4.65
N LEU A 143 -5.63 -1.43 5.72
CA LEU A 143 -4.31 -0.79 5.61
C LEU A 143 -3.24 -1.83 5.25
N PHE A 144 -2.12 -1.41 4.63
CA PHE A 144 -0.97 -2.29 4.41
C PHE A 144 -0.07 -2.41 5.65
N ASP A 145 -0.22 -3.48 6.42
CA ASP A 145 0.38 -3.65 7.74
C ASP A 145 1.55 -4.65 7.79
N ALA A 146 2.78 -4.15 7.66
CA ALA A 146 4.01 -4.96 7.68
C ALA A 146 4.62 -5.17 9.08
N ARG A 147 3.81 -5.25 10.15
CA ARG A 147 4.30 -5.28 11.55
C ARG A 147 5.14 -6.52 11.90
N TYR A 148 4.90 -7.65 11.25
CA TYR A 148 5.62 -8.90 11.52
C TYR A 148 6.88 -9.01 10.66
N GLN A 149 6.75 -8.75 9.37
CA GLN A 149 7.84 -8.78 8.41
C GLN A 149 7.52 -7.89 7.20
N LEU A 150 8.54 -7.58 6.40
CA LEU A 150 8.35 -6.97 5.09
C LEU A 150 8.11 -8.07 4.03
N PRO A 151 7.11 -7.91 3.14
CA PRO A 151 6.97 -8.77 1.97
C PRO A 151 8.12 -8.55 0.98
N SER A 152 8.46 -9.57 0.19
CA SER A 152 9.50 -9.42 -0.85
C SER A 152 9.02 -8.51 -1.98
N ASN A 153 7.73 -8.61 -2.33
CA ASN A 153 7.01 -7.71 -3.23
C ASN A 153 6.42 -6.47 -2.52
N PHE A 154 7.17 -5.87 -1.58
CA PHE A 154 6.75 -4.68 -0.81
C PHE A 154 6.07 -3.59 -1.65
N ASP A 155 6.62 -3.29 -2.83
CA ASP A 155 6.08 -2.24 -3.69
C ASP A 155 4.67 -2.55 -4.21
N SER A 156 4.33 -3.82 -4.44
CA SER A 156 2.98 -4.21 -4.85
C SER A 156 1.94 -3.88 -3.78
N TYR A 157 2.29 -4.10 -2.51
CA TYR A 157 1.42 -3.79 -1.38
C TYR A 157 1.24 -2.28 -1.18
N VAL A 158 2.31 -1.49 -1.29
CA VAL A 158 2.21 -0.03 -1.19
C VAL A 158 1.44 0.55 -2.38
N ASP A 159 1.69 0.06 -3.59
CA ASP A 159 1.02 0.54 -4.79
C ASP A 159 -0.48 0.17 -4.76
N ALA A 160 -0.86 -0.98 -4.16
CA ALA A 160 -2.25 -1.36 -3.93
C ALA A 160 -2.96 -0.43 -2.93
N GLU A 161 -2.32 -0.09 -1.81
CA GLU A 161 -2.89 0.83 -0.82
C GLU A 161 -3.06 2.23 -1.40
N ALA A 162 -2.05 2.72 -2.14
CA ALA A 162 -2.10 3.99 -2.83
C ALA A 162 -3.26 4.04 -3.83
N ARG A 163 -3.44 2.97 -4.63
CA ARG A 163 -4.55 2.87 -5.57
C ARG A 163 -5.91 2.92 -4.85
N ALA A 164 -6.08 2.16 -3.78
CA ALA A 164 -7.31 2.18 -2.99
C ALA A 164 -7.60 3.58 -2.40
N TYR A 165 -6.56 4.26 -1.95
CA TYR A 165 -6.64 5.64 -1.47
C TYR A 165 -7.07 6.64 -2.55
N GLU A 166 -6.45 6.55 -3.74
CA GLU A 166 -6.75 7.45 -4.87
C GLU A 166 -8.16 7.23 -5.43
N GLU A 167 -8.56 5.97 -5.56
CA GLU A 167 -9.87 5.57 -6.08
C GLU A 167 -10.98 5.62 -5.02
N LYS A 168 -10.67 6.06 -3.79
CA LYS A 168 -11.63 6.22 -2.68
C LYS A 168 -12.38 4.91 -2.35
N ARG A 169 -11.65 3.79 -2.29
CA ARG A 169 -12.24 2.48 -2.01
C ARG A 169 -12.31 2.17 -0.52
N GLY A 170 -13.33 1.45 -0.08
CA GLY A 170 -13.46 0.94 1.29
C GLY A 170 -13.22 2.01 2.36
N ILE A 171 -12.24 1.79 3.24
CA ILE A 171 -11.85 2.72 4.31
C ILE A 171 -11.44 4.13 3.81
N TRP A 172 -11.19 4.28 2.51
CA TRP A 172 -10.82 5.54 1.87
C TRP A 172 -11.97 6.28 1.19
N SER A 173 -13.20 5.79 1.31
CA SER A 173 -14.38 6.28 0.57
C SER A 173 -14.87 7.64 1.04
N THR A 174 -14.96 7.86 2.35
CA THR A 174 -15.49 9.10 2.93
C THR A 174 -14.38 9.99 3.48
N TYR A 175 -14.61 11.31 3.49
CA TYR A 175 -13.65 12.26 4.05
C TYR A 175 -13.34 11.99 5.53
N ALA A 176 -14.37 11.69 6.32
CA ALA A 176 -14.22 11.37 7.74
C ALA A 176 -13.37 10.12 7.97
N SER A 177 -13.65 9.03 7.24
CA SER A 177 -12.89 7.78 7.33
C SER A 177 -11.43 7.97 6.90
N ARG A 178 -11.19 8.61 5.74
CA ARG A 178 -9.84 8.96 5.28
C ARG A 178 -9.05 9.72 6.33
N ARG A 179 -9.64 10.76 6.93
CA ARG A 179 -8.98 11.54 7.99
C ARG A 179 -8.62 10.71 9.20
N ARG A 180 -9.52 9.81 9.63
CA ARG A 180 -9.26 8.89 10.74
C ARG A 180 -8.07 7.98 10.45
N TYR A 181 -8.05 7.32 9.28
CA TYR A 181 -6.97 6.41 8.90
C TYR A 181 -5.64 7.12 8.63
N LEU A 182 -5.65 8.32 8.03
CA LEU A 182 -4.43 9.12 7.86
C LEU A 182 -3.85 9.56 9.21
N LYS A 183 -4.70 9.98 10.17
CA LYS A 183 -4.25 10.29 11.54
C LYS A 183 -3.64 9.06 12.20
N ARG A 184 -4.25 7.89 12.03
CA ARG A 184 -3.71 6.61 12.52
C ARG A 184 -2.33 6.31 11.93
N LEU A 185 -2.17 6.41 10.61
CA LEU A 185 -0.87 6.21 9.95
C LEU A 185 0.18 7.20 10.44
N ALA A 186 -0.19 8.46 10.72
CA ALA A 186 0.73 9.45 11.28
C ALA A 186 1.19 9.06 12.69
N ASN A 187 0.25 8.67 13.57
CA ASN A 187 0.55 8.25 14.94
C ASN A 187 1.41 6.98 14.98
N GLU A 188 1.22 6.06 14.04
CA GLU A 188 1.99 4.82 13.92
C GLU A 188 3.34 5.03 13.20
N GLY A 189 3.67 6.26 12.76
CA GLY A 189 4.90 6.52 12.02
C GLY A 189 4.95 5.75 10.69
N ARG A 190 3.82 5.66 9.99
CA ARG A 190 3.67 4.97 8.70
C ARG A 190 3.42 5.92 7.52
N THR A 191 3.54 7.21 7.73
CA THR A 191 3.47 8.22 6.67
C THR A 191 4.77 8.30 5.89
N VAL A 192 4.74 9.02 4.76
CA VAL A 192 5.93 9.32 3.94
C VAL A 192 7.02 10.08 4.69
N TYR A 193 6.69 10.76 5.79
CA TYR A 193 7.66 11.50 6.59
C TYR A 193 8.30 10.67 7.70
N SER A 194 7.89 9.41 7.86
CA SER A 194 8.46 8.55 8.88
C SER A 194 9.89 8.13 8.54
N LYS A 195 10.79 8.20 9.52
CA LYS A 195 12.18 7.72 9.40
C LYS A 195 12.25 6.21 9.10
N THR A 196 11.21 5.44 9.43
CA THR A 196 11.13 4.00 9.17
C THR A 196 10.55 3.67 7.79
N ASN A 197 10.04 4.66 7.05
CA ASN A 197 9.47 4.44 5.73
C ASN A 197 10.59 4.23 4.70
N ARG A 198 10.64 3.05 4.07
CA ARG A 198 11.67 2.69 3.07
C ARG A 198 11.62 3.54 1.80
N ARG A 199 10.48 4.14 1.49
CA ARG A 199 10.34 5.07 0.35
C ARG A 199 10.82 6.48 0.72
N TYR A 200 11.00 6.81 2.00
CA TYR A 200 11.46 8.14 2.40
C TYR A 200 12.97 8.25 2.42
N VAL A 201 13.51 9.23 1.69
CA VAL A 201 14.93 9.59 1.74
C VAL A 201 15.10 10.80 2.66
N THR A 202 15.67 10.56 3.83
CA THR A 202 15.87 11.61 4.86
C THR A 202 16.89 12.66 4.44
N LYS A 203 17.90 12.27 3.65
CA LYS A 203 18.95 13.17 3.17
C LYS A 203 18.42 14.10 2.08
N LEU A 204 18.66 15.40 2.25
CA LEU A 204 18.41 16.40 1.22
C LEU A 204 19.26 16.11 -0.02
N GLN A 205 18.60 16.01 -1.17
CA GLN A 205 19.23 15.93 -2.48
C GLN A 205 19.37 17.33 -3.07
N LYS A 206 20.32 17.52 -3.98
CA LYS A 206 20.51 18.78 -4.69
C LYS A 206 20.31 18.57 -6.19
N ALA A 207 19.55 19.46 -6.82
CA ALA A 207 19.26 19.38 -8.26
C ALA A 207 20.54 19.38 -9.10
N GLU A 208 21.56 20.13 -8.68
CA GLU A 208 22.88 20.23 -9.31
C GLU A 208 23.52 18.88 -9.71
N ASN A 209 23.27 17.81 -8.94
CA ASN A 209 23.95 16.51 -9.13
C ASN A 209 23.06 15.29 -8.88
N VAL A 210 21.75 15.46 -8.75
CA VAL A 210 20.84 14.35 -8.47
C VAL A 210 20.65 13.44 -9.69
N ASP A 211 20.77 12.14 -9.47
CA ASP A 211 20.31 11.11 -10.40
C ASP A 211 18.93 10.62 -9.95
N LEU A 212 17.87 11.22 -10.50
CA LEU A 212 16.48 10.89 -10.14
C LEU A 212 16.12 9.42 -10.39
N ALA A 213 16.81 8.72 -11.30
CA ALA A 213 16.52 7.31 -11.57
C ALA A 213 16.76 6.41 -10.35
N ARG A 214 17.72 6.78 -9.48
CA ARG A 214 18.02 6.05 -8.23
C ARG A 214 16.91 6.18 -7.18
N TYR A 215 16.03 7.14 -7.37
CA TYR A 215 14.98 7.49 -6.43
C TYR A 215 13.58 7.11 -6.93
N ASP A 216 13.45 6.34 -8.02
CA ASP A 216 12.15 5.91 -8.54
C ASP A 216 11.25 5.32 -7.43
N LYS A 217 10.01 5.82 -7.36
CA LYS A 217 9.00 5.55 -6.32
C LYS A 217 9.38 5.97 -4.89
N ARG A 218 10.43 6.78 -4.69
CA ARG A 218 10.85 7.30 -3.38
C ARG A 218 10.40 8.75 -3.19
N PHE A 219 10.06 9.10 -1.95
CA PHE A 219 9.80 10.46 -1.51
C PHE A 219 11.12 11.11 -1.08
N ILE A 220 11.50 12.20 -1.72
CA ILE A 220 12.76 12.90 -1.44
C ILE A 220 12.50 14.36 -1.09
N LYS A 221 13.47 14.95 -0.39
CA LYS A 221 13.66 16.40 -0.33
C LYS A 221 14.69 16.79 -1.39
N LEU A 222 14.39 17.81 -2.18
CA LEU A 222 15.26 18.29 -3.24
C LEU A 222 15.38 19.81 -3.16
N ALA A 223 16.61 20.32 -3.05
CA ALA A 223 16.91 21.74 -3.20
C ALA A 223 17.46 22.01 -4.60
N GLY A 224 17.07 23.11 -5.21
CA GLY A 224 17.61 23.51 -6.50
C GLY A 224 17.20 24.90 -6.92
N ARG A 225 17.95 25.46 -7.86
CA ARG A 225 17.64 26.76 -8.47
C ARG A 225 16.53 26.63 -9.51
N LEU A 226 15.52 27.49 -9.44
CA LEU A 226 14.43 27.55 -10.42
C LEU A 226 14.88 28.24 -11.72
N GLU A 227 14.82 27.51 -12.84
CA GLU A 227 15.21 28.01 -14.17
C GLU A 227 14.02 28.22 -15.11
N ARG A 228 12.91 27.48 -14.93
CA ARG A 228 11.70 27.72 -15.73
C ARG A 228 10.46 27.36 -14.94
N ARG A 229 9.38 28.10 -15.18
CA ARG A 229 8.06 27.83 -14.62
C ARG A 229 7.02 27.92 -15.73
N VAL A 230 6.20 26.89 -15.86
CA VAL A 230 5.11 26.83 -16.85
C VAL A 230 3.84 26.37 -16.17
N SER A 231 2.78 27.16 -16.27
CA SER A 231 1.45 26.75 -15.80
C SER A 231 0.73 25.95 -16.88
N LYS A 232 0.23 24.76 -16.52
CA LYS A 232 -0.58 23.91 -17.39
C LYS A 232 -2.00 23.83 -16.83
N GLY A 233 -2.89 24.66 -17.38
CA GLY A 233 -4.23 24.86 -16.83
C GLY A 233 -4.20 25.54 -15.46
N SER A 234 -5.27 25.39 -14.68
CA SER A 234 -5.46 26.10 -13.41
C SER A 234 -4.86 25.41 -12.19
N TYR A 235 -4.38 24.17 -12.30
CA TYR A 235 -4.02 23.35 -11.14
C TYR A 235 -2.63 22.71 -11.21
N ILE A 236 -1.90 22.88 -12.30
CA ILE A 236 -0.59 22.25 -12.49
C ILE A 236 0.43 23.31 -12.83
N GLU A 237 1.53 23.31 -12.10
CA GLU A 237 2.73 24.03 -12.45
C GLU A 237 3.88 23.06 -12.69
N LEU A 238 4.61 23.32 -13.76
CA LEU A 238 5.79 22.59 -14.14
C LEU A 238 6.99 23.48 -13.87
N LEU A 239 7.85 23.06 -12.96
CA LEU A 239 9.10 23.73 -12.66
C LEU A 239 10.24 22.96 -13.34
N LEU A 240 11.13 23.70 -13.99
CA LEU A 240 12.44 23.21 -14.40
C LEU A 240 13.45 23.79 -13.42
N LEU A 241 14.14 22.92 -12.72
CA LEU A 241 15.29 23.28 -11.92
C LEU A 241 16.57 23.08 -12.74
N GLU A 242 17.67 23.62 -12.24
CA GLU A 242 19.01 23.35 -12.76
C GLU A 242 19.27 21.85 -12.99
N ASN A 243 20.21 21.56 -13.88
CA ASN A 243 20.51 20.19 -14.34
C ASN A 243 19.31 19.47 -15.00
N GLY A 244 18.32 20.24 -15.49
CA GLY A 244 17.19 19.72 -16.24
C GLY A 244 16.17 18.94 -15.40
N VAL A 245 16.17 19.13 -14.07
CA VAL A 245 15.24 18.43 -13.18
C VAL A 245 13.83 19.00 -13.32
N GLU A 246 12.88 18.15 -13.73
CA GLU A 246 11.48 18.54 -13.95
C GLU A 246 10.62 18.17 -12.73
N VAL A 247 9.98 19.18 -12.13
CA VAL A 247 9.12 19.05 -10.94
C VAL A 247 7.69 19.43 -11.30
N VAL A 248 6.74 18.55 -10.99
CA VAL A 248 5.30 18.77 -11.21
C VAL A 248 4.65 19.11 -9.88
N VAL A 249 4.20 20.35 -9.76
CA VAL A 249 3.50 20.86 -8.60
C VAL A 249 2.01 20.93 -8.90
N ARG A 250 1.20 20.22 -8.13
CA ARG A 250 -0.25 20.30 -8.22
C ARG A 250 -0.75 21.30 -7.18
N GLN A 251 -1.38 22.38 -7.62
CA GLN A 251 -2.12 23.28 -6.76
C GLN A 251 -3.43 22.58 -6.38
N LYS A 252 -3.44 21.86 -5.25
CA LYS A 252 -4.67 21.27 -4.72
C LYS A 252 -4.99 21.93 -3.38
N TYR A 253 -6.16 22.56 -3.34
CA TYR A 253 -6.67 23.41 -2.25
C TYR A 253 -5.90 24.73 -2.13
N GLN A 254 -6.57 25.83 -2.55
CA GLN A 254 -6.42 27.28 -2.32
C GLN A 254 -5.11 27.94 -1.80
N ASP A 255 -4.06 27.21 -1.45
CA ASP A 255 -2.75 27.75 -1.14
C ASP A 255 -2.08 28.13 -2.47
N ARG A 256 -2.00 29.43 -2.72
CA ARG A 256 -1.17 29.96 -3.80
C ARG A 256 0.25 29.45 -3.56
N LEU A 257 0.86 28.88 -4.59
CA LEU A 257 2.29 28.59 -4.52
C LEU A 257 3.04 29.87 -4.13
N PRO A 258 4.14 29.77 -3.38
CA PRO A 258 4.98 30.92 -3.09
C PRO A 258 5.30 31.65 -4.40
N SER A 259 5.43 32.97 -4.32
CA SER A 259 5.80 33.79 -5.47
C SER A 259 7.29 33.60 -5.83
N TRP A 260 7.67 32.37 -6.20
CA TRP A 260 9.01 32.03 -6.65
C TRP A 260 9.32 32.77 -7.94
N GLN A 261 10.44 33.49 -7.91
CA GLN A 261 11.03 34.16 -9.05
C GLN A 261 12.04 33.25 -9.74
N PHE A 262 12.30 33.54 -11.00
CA PHE A 262 13.41 32.91 -11.71
C PHE A 262 14.73 33.16 -10.97
N GLY A 263 15.53 32.12 -10.79
CA GLY A 263 16.79 32.18 -10.05
C GLY A 263 16.67 31.89 -8.55
N ASP A 264 15.45 31.81 -7.99
CA ASP A 264 15.26 31.48 -6.58
C ASP A 264 15.79 30.08 -6.26
N GLN A 265 16.40 29.95 -5.08
CA GLN A 265 16.67 28.66 -4.47
C GLN A 265 15.39 28.14 -3.83
N ILE A 266 14.89 27.01 -4.32
CA ILE A 266 13.65 26.42 -3.82
C ILE A 266 13.92 25.03 -3.22
N LEU A 267 13.13 24.70 -2.20
CA LEU A 267 13.08 23.38 -1.60
C LEU A 267 11.75 22.74 -1.97
N VAL A 268 11.80 21.57 -2.60
CA VAL A 268 10.62 20.79 -2.94
C VAL A 268 10.68 19.41 -2.28
N GLU A 269 9.52 18.89 -1.93
CA GLU A 269 9.37 17.54 -1.38
C GLU A 269 8.31 16.80 -2.19
N GLY A 270 8.59 15.55 -2.57
CA GLY A 270 7.68 14.80 -3.42
C GLY A 270 8.19 13.43 -3.83
N PHE A 271 7.32 12.65 -4.47
CA PHE A 271 7.67 11.35 -5.02
C PHE A 271 8.36 11.49 -6.36
N VAL A 272 9.44 10.76 -6.57
CA VAL A 272 10.06 10.60 -7.88
C VAL A 272 9.35 9.50 -8.64
N GLN A 273 8.78 9.81 -9.81
CA GLN A 273 8.12 8.83 -10.66
C GLN A 273 8.04 9.32 -12.12
N LYS A 274 7.74 8.41 -13.05
CA LYS A 274 7.48 8.77 -14.45
C LYS A 274 6.17 9.55 -14.57
N TYR A 275 6.21 10.71 -15.22
CA TYR A 275 5.01 11.49 -15.57
C TYR A 275 4.56 11.13 -16.98
N ARG A 276 3.27 10.86 -17.16
CA ARG A 276 2.71 10.31 -18.41
C ARG A 276 2.29 11.37 -19.44
N ASP A 277 2.20 12.64 -19.06
CA ASP A 277 1.92 13.71 -20.02
C ASP A 277 3.22 14.09 -20.73
N LYS A 278 3.36 13.64 -21.99
CA LYS A 278 4.44 14.08 -22.87
C LYS A 278 4.35 15.60 -23.06
N TRP A 279 5.50 16.26 -23.00
CA TRP A 279 5.69 17.62 -23.48
C TRP A 279 5.29 17.69 -24.96
N GLN A 280 4.20 18.38 -25.25
CA GLN A 280 3.90 18.97 -26.55
C GLN A 280 3.43 20.40 -26.29
#